data_AF-A0A3N6QXI6-F1
#
_entry.id   AF-A0A3N6QXI6-F1
#
_cell.length_a   1.000
_cell.length_b   1.000
_cell.length_c   1.000
_cell.angle_alpha   90.00
_cell.angle_beta   90.00
_cell.angle_gamma   90.00
#
_symmetry.space_group_name_H-M   'P 1'
#
loop_
_entity.id
_entity.type
_entity.pdbx_description
1 polymer ?
#
loop_
_entity_poly.entity_id
_entity_poly.type
_entity_poly.pdbx_seq_one_letter_code
_entity_poly.pdbx_strand_id
1 'polypeptide(L)'
;MNFYEFFKQNSASAKTFDQAMTDLSGVVNVSILAAYNFSSIGKLVDVGGGNGKLLSSILEAYPTMTGVLFDQPDVIERTSYLLETIGVSNSLQLAKGDFFKAVPVVGKWLV
;
A
#
# COMPACT_ATOMS: atom_id res chain seq x y z
N MET A 1 3.31 2.52 -25.61
CA MET A 1 2.70 1.82 -24.48
C MET A 1 3.63 1.94 -23.30
N ASN A 2 3.19 2.57 -22.22
CA ASN A 2 4.01 2.69 -21.01
C ASN A 2 3.95 1.39 -20.17
N PHE A 3 4.84 1.29 -19.19
CA PHE A 3 5.00 0.10 -18.36
C PHE A 3 3.70 -0.32 -17.63
N TYR A 4 2.90 0.64 -17.17
CA TYR A 4 1.63 0.37 -16.48
C TYR A 4 0.50 0.02 -17.46
N GLU A 5 0.46 0.62 -18.64
CA GLU A 5 -0.48 0.25 -19.71
C GLU A 5 -0.29 -1.20 -20.18
N PHE A 6 0.97 -1.67 -20.21
CA PHE A 6 1.28 -3.06 -20.54
C PHE A 6 0.67 -4.03 -19.53
N PHE A 7 0.76 -3.73 -18.23
CA PHE A 7 0.20 -4.60 -17.19
C PHE A 7 -1.33 -4.61 -17.14
N LYS A 8 -1.99 -3.51 -17.51
CA LYS A 8 -3.46 -3.49 -17.67
C LYS A 8 -3.95 -4.46 -18.74
N GLN A 9 -3.14 -4.71 -19.77
CA GLN A 9 -3.46 -5.64 -20.86
C GLN A 9 -2.95 -7.07 -20.60
N ASN A 10 -2.07 -7.26 -19.61
CA ASN A 10 -1.39 -8.52 -19.32
C ASN A 10 -1.44 -8.85 -17.83
N SER A 11 -2.62 -9.24 -17.34
CA SER A 11 -2.89 -9.50 -15.92
C SER A 11 -1.97 -10.55 -15.28
N ALA A 12 -1.56 -11.58 -16.03
CA ALA A 12 -0.60 -12.58 -15.56
C ALA A 12 0.79 -11.97 -15.29
N SER A 13 1.27 -11.10 -16.19
CA SER A 13 2.55 -10.40 -16.01
C SER A 13 2.48 -9.37 -14.87
N ALA A 14 1.33 -8.70 -14.71
CA ALA A 14 1.09 -7.78 -13.59
C ALA A 14 1.17 -8.51 -12.25
N LYS A 15 0.55 -9.70 -12.16
CA LYS A 15 0.60 -10.54 -10.95
C LYS A 15 2.02 -11.01 -10.63
N THR A 16 2.79 -11.44 -11.63
CA THR A 16 4.19 -11.82 -11.44
C THR A 16 5.06 -10.64 -11.00
N PHE A 17 4.86 -9.47 -11.59
CA PHE A 17 5.57 -8.25 -11.20
C PHE A 17 5.28 -7.87 -9.75
N ASP A 18 4.00 -7.85 -9.37
CA ASP A 18 3.59 -7.58 -7.99
C ASP A 18 4.21 -8.59 -7.03
N GLN A 19 4.21 -9.88 -7.36
CA GLN A 19 4.82 -10.91 -6.52
C GLN A 19 6.33 -10.70 -6.38
N ALA A 20 7.04 -10.36 -7.45
CA ALA A 20 8.47 -10.07 -7.37
C ALA A 20 8.76 -8.87 -6.46
N MET A 21 7.97 -7.81 -6.57
CA MET A 21 8.05 -6.66 -5.67
C MET A 21 7.72 -7.03 -4.22
N THR A 22 6.72 -7.88 -4.04
CA THR A 22 6.27 -8.43 -2.75
C THR A 22 7.38 -9.16 -2.00
N ASP A 23 8.22 -9.92 -2.72
CA ASP A 23 9.29 -10.72 -2.14
C ASP A 23 10.50 -9.85 -1.74
N LEU A 24 10.78 -8.78 -2.50
CA LEU A 24 11.81 -7.79 -2.13
C LEU A 24 11.41 -6.89 -0.95
N SER A 25 10.12 -6.54 -0.82
CA SER A 25 9.64 -5.61 0.22
C SER A 25 9.95 -6.08 1.65
N GLY A 26 9.96 -7.39 1.92
CA GLY A 26 10.14 -7.91 3.29
C GLY A 26 11.47 -7.50 3.94
N VAL A 27 12.58 -7.54 3.18
CA VAL A 27 13.92 -7.16 3.67
C VAL A 27 14.03 -5.64 3.84
N VAL A 28 13.42 -4.89 2.93
CA VAL A 28 13.46 -3.42 2.94
C VAL A 28 12.62 -2.84 4.08
N ASN A 29 11.47 -3.44 4.39
CA ASN A 29 10.57 -2.99 5.45
C ASN A 29 11.25 -2.97 6.83
N VAL A 30 12.02 -4.02 7.17
CA VAL A 30 12.76 -4.11 8.44
C VAL A 30 13.78 -2.97 8.55
N SER A 31 14.44 -2.65 7.44
CA SER A 31 15.43 -1.58 7.40
C SER A 31 14.79 -0.19 7.54
N ILE A 32 13.61 0.03 6.93
CA ILE A 32 12.85 1.28 7.09
C ILE A 32 12.39 1.47 8.53
N LEU A 33 11.83 0.42 9.15
CA LEU A 33 11.39 0.47 10.55
C LEU A 33 12.55 0.70 11.53
N ALA A 34 13.75 0.20 11.21
CA ALA A 34 14.95 0.47 12.01
C ALA A 34 15.50 1.89 11.80
N ALA A 35 15.33 2.47 10.62
CA ALA A 35 15.91 3.75 10.25
C ALA A 35 15.05 4.97 10.62
N TYR A 36 13.73 4.79 10.79
CA TYR A 36 12.81 5.90 11.05
C TYR A 36 11.82 5.58 12.17
N ASN A 37 11.69 6.51 13.12
CA ASN A 37 10.70 6.39 14.19
C ASN A 37 9.37 7.04 13.79
N PHE A 38 8.32 6.24 13.64
CA PHE A 38 6.98 6.71 13.28
C PHE A 38 6.09 7.08 14.49
N SER A 39 6.60 7.03 15.72
CA SER A 39 5.79 7.13 16.94
C SER A 39 4.96 8.43 17.09
N SER A 40 5.35 9.52 16.43
CA SER A 40 4.64 10.81 16.48
C SER A 40 3.56 10.94 15.40
N ILE A 41 3.39 9.95 14.52
CA ILE A 41 2.46 9.98 13.39
C ILE A 41 1.19 9.21 13.77
N GLY A 42 0.04 9.89 13.77
CA GLY A 42 -1.26 9.24 14.01
C GLY A 42 -1.92 8.66 12.76
N LYS A 43 -1.60 9.21 11.57
CA LYS A 43 -2.15 8.75 10.29
C LYS A 43 -1.10 8.84 9.18
N LEU A 44 -0.93 7.76 8.43
CA LEU A 44 0.03 7.63 7.34
C LEU A 44 -0.70 7.33 6.02
N VAL A 45 -0.21 7.89 4.91
CA VAL A 45 -0.71 7.58 3.56
C VAL A 45 0.45 7.04 2.74
N ASP A 46 0.27 5.83 2.21
CA ASP A 46 1.23 5.19 1.31
C ASP A 46 0.75 5.37 -0.14
N VAL A 47 1.43 6.23 -0.89
CA VAL A 47 1.07 6.61 -2.27
C VAL A 47 1.88 5.77 -3.26
N GLY A 48 1.19 4.99 -4.08
CA GLY A 48 1.83 3.99 -4.93
C GLY A 48 2.33 2.78 -4.12
N GLY A 49 1.67 2.48 -2.99
CA GLY A 49 2.11 1.45 -2.05
C GLY A 49 1.91 0.00 -2.53
N GLY A 50 1.34 -0.20 -3.73
CA GLY A 50 1.22 -1.50 -4.37
C GLY A 50 0.41 -2.49 -3.54
N ASN A 51 1.07 -3.55 -3.06
CA ASN A 51 0.46 -4.59 -2.21
C ASN A 51 0.26 -4.17 -0.75
N GLY A 52 0.72 -2.98 -0.35
CA GLY A 52 0.58 -2.45 1.00
C GLY A 52 1.46 -3.11 2.06
N LYS A 53 2.43 -3.97 1.71
CA LYS A 53 3.28 -4.66 2.70
C LYS A 53 4.01 -3.69 3.62
N LEU A 54 4.57 -2.60 3.08
CA LEU A 54 5.28 -1.60 3.87
C LEU A 54 4.34 -0.96 4.90
N LEU A 55 3.22 -0.42 4.43
CA LEU A 55 2.22 0.20 5.30
C LEU A 55 1.72 -0.79 6.36
N SER A 56 1.41 -2.02 5.99
CA SER A 56 0.98 -3.05 6.95
C SER A 56 2.04 -3.32 8.02
N SER A 57 3.32 -3.49 7.65
CA SER A 57 4.40 -3.68 8.63
C SER A 57 4.55 -2.48 9.58
N ILE A 58 4.32 -1.25 9.08
CA ILE A 58 4.33 -0.05 9.93
C ILE A 58 3.13 -0.07 10.89
N LEU A 59 1.92 -0.37 10.42
CA LEU A 59 0.73 -0.42 11.27
C LEU A 59 0.81 -1.53 12.34
N GLU A 60 1.44 -2.67 12.03
CA GLU A 60 1.72 -3.73 13.00
C GLU A 60 2.70 -3.26 14.10
N ALA A 61 3.74 -2.52 13.72
CA ALA A 61 4.73 -1.98 14.66
C ALA A 61 4.20 -0.81 15.50
N TYR A 62 3.19 -0.09 15.00
CA TYR A 62 2.58 1.08 15.64
C TYR A 62 1.06 0.94 15.75
N PRO A 63 0.53 0.15 16.71
CA PRO A 63 -0.88 -0.26 16.74
C PRO A 63 -1.91 0.87 16.90
N THR A 64 -1.48 2.06 17.36
CA THR A 64 -2.35 3.25 17.50
C THR A 64 -2.43 4.08 16.21
N MET A 65 -1.59 3.78 15.22
CA MET A 65 -1.57 4.45 13.93
C MET A 65 -2.68 3.93 13.02
N THR A 66 -3.18 4.81 12.15
CA THR A 66 -4.04 4.43 11.02
C THR A 66 -3.37 4.71 9.69
N GLY A 67 -3.71 3.94 8.66
CA GLY A 67 -3.10 4.01 7.34
C GLY A 67 -4.12 4.17 6.22
N VAL A 68 -3.70 4.81 5.12
CA VAL A 68 -4.40 4.76 3.84
C VAL A 68 -3.44 4.23 2.79
N LEU A 69 -3.78 3.10 2.16
CA LEU A 69 -3.10 2.62 0.96
C LEU A 69 -3.74 3.25 -0.28
N PHE A 70 -2.97 3.99 -1.06
CA PHE A 70 -3.43 4.64 -2.27
C PHE A 70 -2.68 4.15 -3.50
N ASP A 71 -3.41 3.58 -4.46
CA ASP A 71 -2.84 3.13 -5.74
C ASP A 71 -3.90 3.15 -6.86
N GLN A 72 -3.53 2.69 -8.05
CA GLN A 72 -4.44 2.53 -9.16
C GLN A 72 -5.57 1.53 -8.82
N PRO A 73 -6.77 1.71 -9.39
CA PRO A 73 -7.93 0.86 -9.09
C PRO A 73 -7.65 -0.65 -9.22
N ASP A 74 -6.97 -1.06 -10.30
CA ASP A 74 -6.66 -2.46 -10.59
C ASP A 74 -5.61 -3.07 -9.65
N VAL A 75 -4.73 -2.23 -9.07
CA VAL A 75 -3.76 -2.64 -8.06
C VAL A 75 -4.49 -2.88 -6.74
N ILE A 76 -5.28 -1.92 -6.27
CA ILE A 76 -6.04 -2.04 -5.01
C ILE A 76 -6.99 -3.26 -5.03
N GLU A 77 -7.65 -3.52 -6.15
CA GLU A 77 -8.54 -4.69 -6.30
C GLU A 77 -7.81 -6.02 -6.23
N ARG A 78 -6.56 -6.07 -6.73
CA ARG A 78 -5.74 -7.28 -6.70
C ARG A 78 -5.13 -7.53 -5.33
N THR A 79 -4.94 -6.49 -4.53
CA THR A 79 -4.20 -6.56 -3.26
C THR A 79 -5.10 -6.57 -2.03
N SER A 80 -6.38 -6.22 -2.17
CA SER A 80 -7.34 -6.21 -1.04
C SER A 80 -7.41 -7.55 -0.31
N TYR A 81 -7.45 -8.67 -1.04
CA TYR A 81 -7.44 -10.01 -0.44
C TYR A 81 -6.19 -10.27 0.43
N LEU A 82 -5.02 -9.83 -0.01
CA LEU A 82 -3.79 -10.01 0.77
C LEU A 82 -3.86 -9.22 2.08
N LEU A 83 -4.40 -8.01 2.04
CA LEU A 83 -4.51 -7.13 3.20
C LEU A 83 -5.52 -7.66 4.23
N GLU A 84 -6.60 -8.30 3.79
CA GLU A 84 -7.54 -9.00 4.68
C GLU A 84 -6.84 -10.10 5.51
N THR A 85 -5.83 -10.78 4.94
CA THR A 85 -5.10 -11.85 5.65
C THR A 85 -4.05 -11.36 6.65
N ILE A 86 -3.64 -10.08 6.56
CA ILE A 86 -2.54 -9.52 7.37
C ILE A 86 -3.06 -8.93 8.70
N GLY A 87 -4.38 -8.92 8.94
CA GLY A 87 -4.94 -8.56 10.26
C GLY A 87 -4.88 -7.06 10.60
N VAL A 88 -4.42 -6.20 9.69
CA VAL A 88 -4.40 -4.73 9.84
C VAL A 88 -5.69 -4.05 9.34
N SER A 89 -6.70 -4.81 8.94
CA SER A 89 -7.90 -4.32 8.27
C SER A 89 -8.66 -3.24 9.04
N ASN A 90 -8.60 -3.23 10.38
CA ASN A 90 -9.25 -2.21 11.20
C ASN A 90 -8.51 -0.86 11.23
N SER A 91 -7.20 -0.89 10.94
CA SER A 91 -6.32 0.29 10.97
C SER A 91 -5.97 0.78 9.57
N LEU A 92 -6.42 0.09 8.51
CA LEU A 92 -6.06 0.35 7.12
C LEU A 92 -7.30 0.69 6.27
N GLN A 93 -7.22 1.79 5.54
CA GLN A 93 -8.20 2.17 4.52
C GLN A 93 -7.60 2.04 3.12
N LEU A 94 -8.43 1.67 2.14
CA LEU A 94 -8.02 1.59 0.74
C LEU A 94 -8.59 2.76 -0.04
N ALA A 95 -7.75 3.46 -0.79
CA ALA A 95 -8.15 4.54 -1.67
C ALA A 95 -7.62 4.27 -3.09
N LYS A 96 -8.44 4.53 -4.09
CA LYS A 96 -8.13 4.27 -5.50
C LYS A 96 -7.99 5.58 -6.26
N GLY A 97 -7.00 5.71 -7.13
CA GLY A 97 -6.90 6.89 -7.98
C GLY A 97 -5.60 6.98 -8.79
N ASP A 98 -5.33 8.19 -9.26
CA ASP A 98 -4.14 8.55 -10.02
C ASP A 98 -3.44 9.70 -9.28
N PHE A 99 -2.28 9.40 -8.66
CA PHE A 99 -1.53 10.38 -7.87
C PHE A 99 -0.98 11.54 -8.70
N PHE A 100 -0.85 11.38 -10.03
CA PHE A 100 -0.47 12.50 -10.90
C PHE A 100 -1.60 13.53 -11.03
N LYS A 101 -2.84 13.13 -10.74
CA LYS A 101 -4.01 14.02 -10.70
C LYS A 101 -4.28 14.54 -9.29
N ALA A 102 -4.32 13.64 -8.31
CA ALA A 102 -4.58 14.00 -6.92
C ALA A 102 -4.10 12.90 -5.96
N VAL A 103 -3.60 13.32 -4.81
CA VAL A 103 -3.29 12.42 -3.68
C VAL A 103 -4.30 12.60 -2.54
N PRO A 104 -4.57 11.56 -1.73
CA PRO A 104 -5.45 11.66 -0.58
C PRO A 104 -4.99 12.71 0.45
N VAL A 105 -5.92 13.52 0.94
CA VAL A 105 -5.66 14.41 2.09
C VAL A 105 -5.94 13.65 3.39
N VAL A 106 -4.97 13.66 4.30
CA VAL A 106 -5.08 13.05 5.63
C VAL A 106 -6.26 13.68 6.40
N GLY A 107 -7.23 12.86 6.80
CA GLY A 107 -8.38 13.29 7.63
C GLY A 107 -9.70 13.55 6.88
N LYS A 108 -9.74 13.41 5.55
CA LYS A 108 -10.94 13.68 4.74
C LYS A 108 -11.38 12.46 3.92
N TRP A 109 -11.55 11.31 4.57
CA TRP A 109 -12.21 10.15 3.97
C TRP A 109 -13.10 9.47 5.03
N LEU A 110 -14.40 9.72 4.92
CA LEU A 110 -15.49 8.86 5.40
C LEU A 110 -16.33 8.57 4.15
N VAL A 111 -16.18 7.36 3.61
CA VAL A 111 -17.15 6.70 2.74
C VAL A 111 -17.05 5.22 2.99
#